data_AF-A0AAV5F848-F1
#
_entry.id   AF-A0AAV5F848-F1
#
_cell.length_a   1.000
_cell.length_b   1.000
_cell.length_c   1.000
_cell.angle_alpha   90.00
_cell.angle_beta   90.00
_cell.angle_gamma   90.00
#
_symmetry.space_group_name_H-M   'P 1'
#
loop_
_entity.id
_entity.type
_entity.pdbx_description
1 polymer ?
#
loop_
_entity_poly.entity_id
_entity_poly.type
_entity_poly.pdbx_seq_one_letter_code
_entity_poly.pdbx_strand_id
1 'polypeptide(L)'
;MTEAWIRNKPGMASVKDMPLVQDGPPPGGFAPVRYARRIPTSGPSATAIFLTTFGAFAYGMYQVGQGNKVRRFVKEWKKYLEEEAKIMKDVPGWKVGESVYNSGKWMPPATGELRPEVCSESAARPAASAAASVLSVTHSSVGGGKCRDLWLRLQHYCEPACMALSKWQGHTEARDPKADECMALAGTVDDLSL
;
A
#
# COMPACT_ATOMS: atom_id res chain seq x y z
N MET A 1 74.78 36.63 8.99
CA MET A 1 74.33 38.04 8.94
C MET A 1 73.97 38.50 7.52
N THR A 2 73.58 37.59 6.61
CA THR A 2 73.20 37.92 5.22
C THR A 2 71.68 38.13 5.06
N GLU A 3 70.88 37.44 5.89
CA GLU A 3 69.42 37.53 5.88
C GLU A 3 68.88 38.96 6.10
N ALA A 4 69.58 39.76 6.92
CA ALA A 4 69.21 41.15 7.16
C ALA A 4 69.34 42.02 5.91
N TRP A 5 70.29 41.70 5.03
CA TRP A 5 70.48 42.45 3.80
C TRP A 5 69.44 42.09 2.73
N ILE A 6 69.01 40.83 2.69
CA ILE A 6 68.08 40.29 1.68
C ILE A 6 66.63 40.72 1.94
N ARG A 7 66.17 40.71 3.19
CA ARG A 7 64.75 41.00 3.57
C ARG A 7 64.51 42.46 3.97
N ASN A 8 65.49 43.33 3.72
CA ASN A 8 65.54 44.72 4.17
C ASN A 8 64.22 45.47 3.94
N LYS A 9 63.69 46.10 5.00
CA LYS A 9 62.64 47.11 4.92
C LYS A 9 63.21 48.49 5.28
N PRO A 10 62.83 49.56 4.56
CA PRO A 10 63.31 50.91 4.87
C PRO A 10 62.86 51.31 6.28
N GLY A 11 63.80 51.68 7.16
CA GLY A 11 63.53 52.15 8.53
C GLY A 11 63.69 51.11 9.66
N MET A 12 64.27 49.92 9.41
CA MET A 12 64.53 48.94 10.47
C MET A 12 65.72 49.35 11.37
N ALA A 13 65.47 49.50 12.67
CA ALA A 13 66.50 49.86 13.66
C ALA A 13 67.25 48.63 14.22
N SER A 14 66.62 47.45 14.17
CA SER A 14 67.18 46.21 14.69
C SER A 14 66.84 45.00 13.82
N VAL A 15 67.61 43.91 13.98
CA VAL A 15 67.40 42.64 13.24
C VAL A 15 66.06 41.97 13.61
N LYS A 16 65.47 42.30 14.77
CA LYS A 16 64.20 41.71 15.24
C LYS A 16 62.97 42.23 14.49
N ASP A 17 63.08 43.42 13.89
CA ASP A 17 61.99 44.08 13.16
C ASP A 17 61.96 43.69 11.67
N MET A 18 62.77 42.70 11.30
CA MET A 18 62.81 42.16 9.94
C MET A 18 61.45 41.56 9.57
N PRO A 19 60.93 41.83 8.37
CA PRO A 19 59.64 41.29 7.96
C PRO A 19 59.69 39.77 7.87
N LEU A 20 58.81 39.13 8.63
CA LEU A 20 58.52 37.71 8.54
C LEU A 20 57.11 37.55 8.00
N VAL A 21 56.97 37.47 6.66
CA VAL A 21 55.71 37.15 6.00
C VAL A 21 55.64 35.63 5.96
N GLN A 22 54.94 35.04 6.93
CA GLN A 22 54.65 33.62 6.96
C GLN A 22 53.24 33.40 6.41
N ASP A 23 53.06 32.32 5.65
CA ASP A 23 51.73 31.88 5.23
C ASP A 23 50.97 31.38 6.46
N GLY A 24 50.22 32.28 7.08
CA GLY A 24 49.35 32.02 8.22
C GLY A 24 47.89 31.92 7.80
N PRO A 25 47.03 31.31 8.62
CA PRO A 25 45.60 31.48 8.46
C PRO A 25 45.26 32.97 8.53
N PRO A 26 44.22 33.42 7.82
CA PRO A 26 43.79 34.82 7.89
C PRO A 26 43.45 35.19 9.36
N PRO A 27 43.63 36.45 9.75
CA PRO A 27 43.23 36.91 11.08
C PRO A 27 41.72 36.71 11.24
N GLY A 28 41.32 35.73 12.08
CA GLY A 28 39.94 35.24 12.20
C GLY A 28 39.75 33.74 11.94
N GLY A 29 40.78 33.05 11.43
CA GLY A 29 40.76 31.61 11.20
C GLY A 29 39.88 31.18 10.00
N PHE A 30 39.81 29.87 9.76
CA PHE A 30 38.92 29.31 8.74
C PHE A 30 37.53 29.04 9.30
N ALA A 31 36.52 29.07 8.44
CA ALA A 31 35.17 28.68 8.80
C ALA A 31 35.16 27.24 9.38
N PRO A 32 34.34 26.95 10.40
CA PRO A 32 34.32 25.64 11.03
C PRO A 32 33.82 24.58 10.04
N VAL A 33 34.72 23.68 9.65
CA VAL A 33 34.42 22.57 8.74
C VAL A 33 33.58 21.54 9.49
N ARG A 34 32.39 21.22 8.95
CA ARG A 34 31.50 20.21 9.53
C ARG A 34 32.02 18.82 9.21
N TYR A 35 32.75 18.22 10.15
CA TYR A 35 33.29 16.86 10.00
C TYR A 35 32.30 15.75 10.39
N ALA A 36 31.25 16.08 11.14
CA ALA A 36 30.29 15.11 11.65
C ALA A 36 29.32 14.62 10.56
N ARG A 37 29.11 13.30 10.50
CA ARG A 37 28.10 12.67 9.64
C ARG A 37 26.70 13.03 10.13
N ARG A 38 25.95 13.80 9.33
CA ARG A 38 24.55 14.19 9.59
C ARG A 38 23.64 13.63 8.51
N ILE A 39 23.32 12.34 8.64
CA ILE A 39 22.35 11.70 7.76
C ILE A 39 20.96 11.88 8.39
N PRO A 40 20.03 12.62 7.76
CA PRO A 40 18.68 12.76 8.29
C PRO A 40 17.92 11.44 8.14
N THR A 41 17.38 10.91 9.25
CA THR A 41 16.52 9.72 9.27
C THR A 41 15.04 10.12 9.30
N SER A 42 14.69 11.15 8.54
CA SER A 42 13.34 11.69 8.42
C SER A 42 12.53 10.88 7.41
N GLY A 43 12.09 9.69 7.82
CA GLY A 43 11.12 8.87 7.10
C GLY A 43 9.83 8.70 7.90
N PRO A 44 8.76 8.16 7.29
CA PRO A 44 7.56 7.81 8.01
C PRO A 44 7.89 6.83 9.14
N SER A 45 7.27 7.02 10.31
CA SER A 45 7.44 6.12 11.44
C SER A 45 7.01 4.71 11.05
N ALA A 46 7.58 3.69 11.70
CA ALA A 46 7.20 2.30 11.46
C ALA A 46 5.68 2.09 11.58
N THR A 47 5.05 2.74 12.56
CA THR A 47 3.60 2.71 12.77
C THR A 47 2.82 3.27 11.58
N ALA A 48 3.28 4.37 10.97
CA ALA A 48 2.65 4.94 9.80
C ALA A 48 2.70 3.97 8.60
N ILE A 49 3.83 3.31 8.39
CA ILE A 49 4.00 2.32 7.32
C ILE A 49 3.07 1.11 7.53
N PHE A 50 2.99 0.61 8.77
CA PHE A 50 2.13 -0.54 9.09
C PHE A 50 0.65 -0.23 8.94
N LEU A 51 0.19 0.92 9.43
CA LEU A 51 -1.21 1.31 9.31
C LEU A 51 -1.60 1.56 7.85
N THR A 52 -0.72 2.17 7.07
CA THR A 52 -0.96 2.39 5.65
C THR A 52 -1.07 1.07 4.89
N THR A 53 -0.12 0.17 5.10
CA THR A 53 -0.10 -1.14 4.43
C THR A 53 -1.29 -1.99 4.83
N PHE A 54 -1.61 -2.07 6.13
CA PHE A 54 -2.74 -2.84 6.63
C PHE A 54 -4.08 -2.26 6.18
N GLY A 55 -4.22 -0.92 6.16
CA GLY A 55 -5.41 -0.26 5.66
C GLY A 55 -5.67 -0.54 4.18
N ALA A 56 -4.62 -0.44 3.35
CA ALA A 56 -4.71 -0.78 1.92
C ALA A 56 -5.10 -2.25 1.71
N PHE A 57 -4.51 -3.18 2.47
CA PHE A 57 -4.83 -4.61 2.40
C PHE A 57 -6.27 -4.90 2.84
N ALA A 58 -6.71 -4.33 3.98
CA ALA A 58 -8.06 -4.49 4.48
C ALA A 58 -9.10 -3.98 3.47
N TYR A 59 -8.85 -2.83 2.84
CA TYR A 59 -9.71 -2.28 1.80
C TYR A 59 -9.72 -3.15 0.53
N GLY A 60 -8.57 -3.67 0.11
CA GLY A 60 -8.49 -4.61 -1.02
C GLY A 60 -9.32 -5.88 -0.77
N MET A 61 -9.19 -6.47 0.43
CA MET A 61 -9.97 -7.65 0.80
C MET A 61 -11.47 -7.36 0.92
N TYR A 62 -11.86 -6.17 1.34
CA TYR A 62 -13.25 -5.74 1.35
C TYR A 62 -13.85 -5.75 -0.08
N GLN A 63 -13.15 -5.17 -1.06
CA GLN A 63 -13.61 -5.16 -2.46
C GLN A 63 -13.72 -6.58 -3.04
N VAL A 64 -12.75 -7.44 -2.76
CA VAL A 64 -12.78 -8.86 -3.17
C VAL A 64 -13.99 -9.58 -2.57
N GLY A 65 -14.30 -9.32 -1.29
CA GLY A 65 -15.48 -9.84 -0.63
C GLY A 65 -16.78 -9.44 -1.32
N GLN A 66 -16.96 -8.15 -1.62
CA GLN A 66 -18.13 -7.65 -2.35
C GLN A 66 -18.24 -8.28 -3.75
N GLY A 67 -17.14 -8.33 -4.50
CA GLY A 67 -17.10 -8.94 -5.83
C GLY A 67 -17.45 -10.43 -5.82
N ASN A 68 -17.00 -11.18 -4.82
CA ASN A 68 -17.32 -12.60 -4.70
C ASN A 68 -18.81 -12.86 -4.41
N LYS A 69 -19.47 -11.99 -3.61
CA LYS A 69 -20.92 -12.06 -3.38
C LYS A 69 -21.69 -11.88 -4.68
N VAL A 70 -21.36 -10.86 -5.47
CA VAL A 70 -22.00 -10.59 -6.78
C VAL A 70 -21.78 -11.74 -7.76
N ARG A 71 -20.56 -12.29 -7.85
CA ARG A 71 -20.26 -13.45 -8.73
C ARG A 71 -21.10 -14.68 -8.36
N ARG A 72 -21.25 -14.97 -7.06
CA ARG A 72 -22.10 -16.07 -6.57
C ARG A 72 -23.56 -15.83 -6.91
N PHE A 73 -24.06 -14.61 -6.69
CA PHE A 73 -25.43 -14.22 -7.02
C PHE A 73 -25.72 -14.42 -8.51
N VAL A 74 -24.89 -13.84 -9.40
CA VAL A 74 -25.07 -13.95 -10.86
C VAL A 74 -25.01 -15.40 -11.32
N LYS A 75 -24.14 -16.22 -10.73
CA LYS A 75 -24.05 -17.65 -11.07
C LYS A 75 -25.34 -18.39 -10.72
N GLU A 76 -25.95 -18.12 -9.57
CA GLU A 76 -27.19 -18.77 -9.16
C GLU A 76 -28.39 -18.25 -9.96
N TRP A 77 -28.45 -16.94 -10.22
CA TRP A 77 -29.48 -16.32 -11.05
C TRP A 77 -29.51 -16.91 -12.47
N LYS A 78 -28.34 -17.15 -13.07
CA LYS A 78 -28.24 -17.80 -14.38
C LYS A 78 -28.84 -19.21 -14.38
N LYS A 79 -28.57 -20.02 -13.34
CA LYS A 79 -29.15 -21.35 -13.23
C LYS A 79 -30.67 -21.29 -13.09
N TYR A 80 -31.17 -20.37 -12.27
CA TYR A 80 -32.61 -20.16 -12.09
C TYR A 80 -33.30 -19.86 -13.43
N LEU A 81 -32.74 -18.96 -14.24
CA LEU A 81 -33.27 -18.64 -15.57
C LEU A 81 -33.21 -19.83 -16.54
N GLU A 82 -32.14 -20.63 -16.50
CA GLU A 82 -32.04 -21.86 -17.30
C GLU A 82 -33.07 -22.91 -16.89
N GLU A 83 -33.39 -23.03 -15.60
CA GLU A 83 -34.42 -23.92 -15.09
C GLU A 83 -35.82 -23.42 -15.46
N GLU A 84 -36.10 -22.12 -15.31
CA GLU A 84 -37.34 -21.49 -15.73
C GLU A 84 -37.59 -21.72 -17.24
N ALA A 85 -36.56 -21.52 -18.07
CA ALA A 85 -36.65 -21.78 -19.52
C ALA A 85 -37.00 -23.24 -19.84
N LYS A 86 -36.45 -24.20 -19.09
CA LYS A 86 -36.73 -25.63 -19.28
C LYS A 86 -38.14 -25.99 -18.86
N ILE A 87 -38.64 -25.44 -17.75
CA ILE A 87 -39.96 -25.72 -17.20
C ILE A 87 -41.06 -25.03 -18.03
N MET A 88 -40.82 -23.80 -18.48
CA MET A 88 -41.82 -22.96 -19.15
C MET A 88 -41.84 -23.06 -20.68
N LYS A 89 -41.07 -23.99 -21.26
CA LYS A 89 -40.93 -24.17 -22.72
C LYS A 89 -42.25 -24.42 -23.46
N ASP A 90 -43.24 -25.02 -22.79
CA ASP A 90 -44.50 -25.47 -23.40
C ASP A 90 -45.66 -24.49 -23.20
N VAL A 91 -45.45 -23.36 -22.48
CA VAL A 91 -46.49 -22.37 -22.18
C VAL A 91 -46.45 -21.23 -23.21
N PRO A 92 -47.50 -21.03 -24.03
CA PRO A 92 -47.51 -19.99 -25.05
C PRO A 92 -47.57 -18.59 -24.42
N GLY A 93 -46.73 -17.67 -24.90
CA GLY A 93 -46.72 -16.26 -24.48
C GLY A 93 -45.85 -15.94 -23.26
N TRP A 94 -45.19 -16.93 -22.65
CA TRP A 94 -44.25 -16.70 -21.55
C TRP A 94 -42.88 -16.26 -22.07
N LYS A 95 -42.31 -15.19 -21.49
CA LYS A 95 -40.94 -14.73 -21.77
C LYS A 95 -40.05 -14.97 -20.56
N VAL A 96 -39.01 -15.77 -20.74
CA VAL A 96 -38.06 -16.12 -19.68
C VAL A 96 -37.28 -14.89 -19.24
N GLY A 97 -37.19 -14.67 -17.92
CA GLY A 97 -36.39 -13.58 -17.34
C GLY A 97 -36.97 -12.17 -17.55
N GLU A 98 -38.23 -12.06 -17.96
CA GLU A 98 -38.94 -10.78 -17.96
C GLU A 98 -39.16 -10.32 -16.51
N SER A 99 -38.71 -9.11 -16.16
CA SER A 99 -38.86 -8.60 -14.80
C SER A 99 -40.33 -8.33 -14.48
N VAL A 100 -40.80 -8.81 -13.33
CA VAL A 100 -42.16 -8.53 -12.82
C VAL A 100 -42.40 -7.01 -12.66
N TYR A 101 -41.34 -6.27 -12.34
CA TYR A 101 -41.38 -4.82 -12.18
C TYR A 101 -41.20 -4.11 -13.52
N ASN A 102 -41.97 -3.05 -13.73
CA ASN A 102 -41.98 -2.22 -14.94
C ASN A 102 -41.01 -1.01 -14.89
N SER A 103 -40.29 -0.83 -13.78
CA SER A 103 -39.48 0.38 -13.52
C SER A 103 -38.11 0.40 -14.21
N GLY A 104 -37.73 -0.68 -14.91
CA GLY A 104 -36.40 -0.85 -15.53
C GLY A 104 -35.23 -0.92 -14.53
N LYS A 105 -35.50 -0.80 -13.23
CA LYS A 105 -34.51 -0.91 -12.15
C LYS A 105 -34.39 -2.36 -11.71
N TRP A 106 -33.16 -2.80 -11.45
CA TRP A 106 -32.92 -4.10 -10.86
C TRP A 106 -33.39 -4.11 -9.39
N MET A 107 -34.21 -5.09 -9.05
CA MET A 107 -34.65 -5.35 -7.68
C MET A 107 -34.05 -6.67 -7.22
N PRO A 108 -33.59 -6.76 -5.94
CA PRO A 108 -33.16 -8.03 -5.40
C PRO A 108 -34.31 -9.05 -5.45
N PRO A 109 -34.03 -10.31 -5.81
CA PRO A 109 -35.06 -11.33 -5.91
C PRO A 109 -35.64 -11.64 -4.53
N ALA A 110 -36.88 -12.10 -4.52
CA ALA A 110 -37.55 -12.42 -3.27
C ALA A 110 -36.83 -13.57 -2.55
N THR A 111 -36.92 -13.60 -1.22
CA THR A 111 -36.21 -14.59 -0.37
C THR A 111 -36.53 -16.05 -0.70
N GLY A 112 -37.60 -16.33 -1.45
CA GLY A 112 -37.98 -17.66 -1.91
C GLY A 112 -37.54 -18.04 -3.33
N GLU A 113 -37.04 -17.11 -4.14
CA GLU A 113 -36.65 -17.38 -5.54
C GLU A 113 -35.24 -17.98 -5.66
N LEU A 114 -34.33 -17.49 -4.82
CA LEU A 114 -32.98 -18.03 -4.70
C LEU A 114 -32.80 -18.70 -3.35
N ARG A 115 -31.81 -19.60 -3.25
CA ARG A 115 -31.48 -20.20 -1.95
C ARG A 115 -31.24 -19.10 -0.91
N PRO A 116 -31.79 -19.23 0.31
CA PRO A 116 -31.80 -18.15 1.29
C PRO A 116 -30.39 -17.67 1.65
N GLU A 117 -29.39 -18.57 1.64
CA GLU A 117 -27.98 -18.25 1.92
C GLU A 117 -27.34 -17.28 0.91
N VAL A 118 -27.85 -17.21 -0.32
CA VAL A 118 -27.30 -16.33 -1.37
C VAL A 118 -27.85 -14.90 -1.23
N CYS A 119 -29.09 -14.75 -0.74
CA CYS A 119 -29.71 -13.44 -0.46
C CYS A 119 -29.46 -12.94 0.98
N SER A 120 -29.39 -13.84 1.98
CA SER A 120 -29.28 -13.49 3.40
C SER A 120 -27.94 -12.87 3.78
N GLU A 121 -26.86 -13.16 3.05
CA GLU A 121 -25.52 -12.62 3.34
C GLU A 121 -25.36 -11.14 2.94
N SER A 122 -26.35 -10.59 2.22
CA SER A 122 -26.50 -9.15 2.00
C SER A 122 -27.30 -8.45 3.11
N ALA A 123 -28.15 -9.20 3.83
CA ALA A 123 -28.99 -8.71 4.93
C ALA A 123 -28.40 -8.95 6.33
N ALA A 124 -27.48 -9.92 6.47
CA ALA A 124 -26.81 -10.23 7.72
C ALA A 124 -25.64 -9.26 7.96
N ARG A 125 -25.90 -8.21 8.74
CA ARG A 125 -24.86 -7.46 9.47
C ARG A 125 -24.02 -8.45 10.28
N PRO A 126 -22.68 -8.34 10.24
CA PRO A 126 -22.00 -8.01 11.50
C PRO A 126 -20.79 -7.09 11.27
N ALA A 127 -20.94 -5.80 11.57
CA ALA A 127 -19.83 -4.85 11.65
C ALA A 127 -19.72 -4.23 13.06
N ALA A 128 -20.17 -4.94 14.11
CA ALA A 128 -20.23 -4.40 15.47
C ALA A 128 -19.35 -5.11 16.51
N SER A 129 -18.43 -6.02 16.15
CA SER A 129 -17.61 -6.71 17.18
C SER A 129 -16.09 -6.71 16.99
N ALA A 130 -15.52 -6.08 15.96
CA ALA A 130 -14.06 -6.15 15.73
C ALA A 130 -13.23 -4.99 16.32
N ALA A 131 -13.81 -4.13 17.18
CA ALA A 131 -13.08 -3.00 17.77
C ALA A 131 -12.52 -3.26 19.19
N ALA A 132 -12.78 -4.41 19.80
CA ALA A 132 -12.59 -4.58 21.25
C ALA A 132 -11.34 -5.37 21.71
N SER A 133 -10.36 -5.70 20.86
CA SER A 133 -9.25 -6.59 21.32
C SER A 133 -7.83 -6.22 20.91
N VAL A 134 -7.55 -4.99 20.46
CA VAL A 134 -6.15 -4.55 20.17
C VAL A 134 -5.50 -3.83 21.37
N LEU A 135 -6.21 -3.63 22.47
CA LEU A 135 -5.79 -2.77 23.60
C LEU A 135 -5.22 -3.51 24.83
N SER A 136 -4.78 -4.76 24.69
CA SER A 136 -4.27 -5.56 25.83
C SER A 136 -2.80 -6.00 25.77
N VAL A 137 -1.96 -5.46 24.87
CA VAL A 137 -0.53 -5.87 24.76
C VAL A 137 0.48 -4.73 24.98
N THR A 138 0.14 -3.69 25.75
CA THR A 138 1.16 -2.72 26.19
C THR A 138 1.02 -2.38 27.67
N HIS A 139 1.25 -3.36 28.54
CA HIS A 139 1.79 -3.07 29.88
C HIS A 139 2.50 -4.31 30.44
N SER A 140 3.76 -4.51 30.04
CA SER A 140 4.71 -5.35 30.80
C SER A 140 6.13 -4.90 30.50
N SER A 141 6.63 -4.08 31.42
CA SER A 141 8.01 -3.65 31.56
C SER A 141 8.74 -4.65 32.46
N VAL A 142 9.64 -5.46 31.90
CA VAL A 142 10.88 -6.05 32.50
C VAL A 142 11.68 -6.54 31.27
N GLY A 143 12.93 -6.23 30.94
CA GLY A 143 14.13 -5.92 31.70
C GLY A 143 15.29 -6.62 30.94
N GLY A 144 16.39 -5.90 30.71
CA GLY A 144 17.77 -6.41 30.54
C GLY A 144 18.08 -7.61 29.64
N GLY A 145 18.68 -7.31 28.47
CA GLY A 145 19.87 -8.02 27.95
C GLY A 145 19.74 -9.47 27.50
N LYS A 146 19.59 -9.70 26.18
CA LYS A 146 20.20 -10.79 25.37
C LYS A 146 19.59 -10.78 23.96
N CYS A 147 20.06 -9.88 23.09
CA CYS A 147 19.66 -9.83 21.67
C CYS A 147 20.83 -9.96 20.68
N ARG A 148 21.98 -10.50 21.12
CA ARG A 148 23.10 -10.80 20.21
C ARG A 148 23.20 -12.27 19.78
N ASP A 149 22.52 -13.19 20.44
CA ASP A 149 22.65 -14.64 20.17
C ASP A 149 21.52 -15.25 19.33
N LEU A 150 20.49 -14.47 18.99
CA LEU A 150 19.39 -14.90 18.11
C LEU A 150 19.57 -14.51 16.64
N TRP A 151 20.54 -13.64 16.33
CA TRP A 151 20.79 -13.17 14.97
C TRP A 151 21.59 -14.17 14.12
N LEU A 152 22.41 -15.03 14.75
CA LEU A 152 23.23 -16.01 14.03
C LEU A 152 22.50 -17.32 13.67
N ARG A 153 21.24 -17.51 14.12
CA ARG A 153 20.47 -18.74 13.88
C ARG A 153 19.34 -18.58 12.86
N LEU A 154 19.15 -17.37 12.31
CA LEU A 154 18.12 -17.06 11.32
C LEU A 154 18.68 -16.68 9.93
N GLN A 155 19.92 -17.06 9.65
CA GLN A 155 20.59 -16.81 8.36
C GLN A 155 20.66 -18.04 7.44
N HIS A 156 20.00 -19.16 7.80
CA HIS A 156 20.03 -20.42 7.04
C HIS A 156 18.73 -20.78 6.30
N TYR A 157 17.74 -19.89 6.21
CA TYR A 157 16.46 -20.17 5.52
C TYR A 157 16.15 -19.26 4.32
N CYS A 158 17.07 -18.38 3.90
CA CYS A 158 16.82 -17.39 2.84
C CYS A 158 17.51 -17.76 1.51
N GLU A 159 17.32 -18.98 1.00
CA GLU A 159 17.92 -19.35 -0.30
C GLU A 159 17.15 -20.41 -1.15
N PRO A 160 15.81 -20.30 -1.32
CA PRO A 160 15.26 -20.75 -2.61
C PRO A 160 14.22 -19.83 -3.27
N ALA A 161 13.80 -18.72 -2.64
CA ALA A 161 12.71 -17.89 -3.19
C ALA A 161 13.14 -16.97 -4.36
N CYS A 162 14.45 -16.73 -4.56
CA CYS A 162 14.93 -15.77 -5.54
C CYS A 162 14.98 -16.31 -7.00
N MET A 163 14.90 -17.63 -7.20
CA MET A 163 14.98 -18.25 -8.55
C MET A 163 13.61 -18.45 -9.23
N ALA A 164 12.49 -18.22 -8.52
CA ALA A 164 11.15 -18.46 -9.08
C ALA A 164 10.52 -17.24 -9.80
N LEU A 165 11.13 -16.05 -9.68
CA LEU A 165 10.57 -14.79 -10.19
C LEU A 165 10.96 -14.44 -11.63
N SER A 166 11.96 -15.07 -12.23
CA SER A 166 12.35 -14.79 -13.63
C SER A 166 11.50 -15.51 -14.68
N LYS A 167 10.63 -16.46 -14.28
CA LYS A 167 9.77 -17.22 -15.21
C LYS A 167 8.34 -16.66 -15.34
N TRP A 168 8.03 -15.58 -14.61
CA TRP A 168 6.69 -14.96 -14.61
C TRP A 168 6.59 -13.66 -15.42
N GLN A 169 7.68 -13.20 -16.05
CA GLN A 169 7.71 -11.98 -16.87
C GLN A 169 7.18 -12.14 -18.31
N GLY A 170 6.49 -13.25 -18.63
CA GLY A 170 5.99 -13.55 -19.99
C GLY A 170 4.47 -13.49 -20.21
N HIS A 171 3.67 -13.13 -19.21
CA HIS A 171 2.20 -13.06 -19.35
C HIS A 171 1.66 -11.69 -18.94
N THR A 172 2.14 -10.64 -19.60
CA THR A 172 1.37 -9.41 -19.76
C THR A 172 0.76 -9.45 -21.16
N GLU A 173 -0.54 -9.11 -21.25
CA GLU A 173 -1.32 -8.83 -22.47
C GLU A 173 -2.30 -9.93 -22.93
N ALA A 174 -3.36 -10.11 -22.13
CA ALA A 174 -4.71 -10.30 -22.65
C ALA A 174 -5.68 -9.53 -21.74
N ARG A 175 -5.95 -8.27 -22.08
CA ARG A 175 -6.97 -7.44 -21.45
C ARG A 175 -8.32 -7.87 -22.03
N ASP A 176 -9.19 -8.44 -21.20
CA ASP A 176 -10.50 -8.92 -21.65
C ASP A 176 -11.37 -7.73 -22.13
N PRO A 177 -11.83 -7.70 -23.40
CA PRO A 177 -12.60 -6.58 -23.93
C PRO A 177 -13.97 -6.41 -23.25
N LYS A 178 -14.48 -7.47 -22.60
CA LYS A 178 -15.71 -7.42 -21.81
C LYS A 178 -15.54 -6.72 -20.45
N ALA A 179 -14.31 -6.63 -19.93
CA ALA A 179 -14.07 -5.96 -18.66
C ALA A 179 -14.16 -4.43 -18.81
N ASP A 180 -13.70 -3.88 -19.94
CA ASP A 180 -13.82 -2.45 -20.24
C ASP A 180 -15.28 -2.05 -20.57
N GLU A 181 -16.08 -2.95 -21.17
CA GLU A 181 -17.51 -2.73 -21.45
C GLU A 181 -18.37 -2.73 -20.16
N CYS A 182 -18.03 -3.58 -19.19
CA CYS A 182 -18.66 -3.57 -17.86
C CYS A 182 -18.34 -2.31 -17.04
N MET A 183 -17.13 -1.74 -17.20
CA MET A 183 -16.74 -0.51 -16.50
C MET A 183 -17.38 0.74 -17.13
N ALA A 184 -17.59 0.74 -18.45
CA ALA A 184 -18.32 1.81 -19.14
C ALA A 184 -19.81 1.88 -18.73
N LEU A 185 -20.44 0.73 -18.45
CA LEU A 185 -21.82 0.68 -17.95
C LEU A 185 -21.94 1.04 -16.47
N ALA A 186 -20.88 0.83 -15.67
CA ALA A 186 -20.84 1.23 -14.27
C ALA A 186 -20.79 2.75 -14.09
N GLY A 187 -20.16 3.48 -15.01
CA GLY A 187 -20.09 4.95 -14.97
C GLY A 187 -21.43 5.66 -15.19
N THR A 188 -22.40 5.04 -15.87
CA THR A 188 -23.69 5.67 -16.16
C THR A 188 -24.72 5.59 -15.02
N VAL A 189 -24.40 4.87 -13.93
CA VAL A 189 -25.33 4.67 -12.80
C VAL A 189 -25.17 5.75 -11.72
N ASP A 190 -24.02 6.44 -11.68
CA ASP A 190 -23.73 7.50 -10.71
C ASP A 190 -24.26 8.89 -11.16
N ASP A 191 -24.61 9.08 -12.44
CA ASP A 191 -25.10 10.37 -13.00
C ASP A 191 -26.62 10.59 -12.90
N LEU A 192 -27.38 9.67 -12.29
CA LEU A 192 -28.84 9.80 -12.09
C LEU A 192 -29.23 10.07 -10.62
N SER A 193 -28.30 10.55 -9.81
CA SER A 193 -28.57 11.00 -8.44
C SER A 193 -28.10 12.44 -8.19
N LEU A 194 -28.53 13.38 -9.05
CA LEU A 194 -28.72 14.80 -8.75
C LEU A 194 -30.01 15.30 -9.41
#